data_AF-A0A256ZP28-F1
#
_entry.id   AF-A0A256ZP28-F1
#
_cell.length_a   1.000
_cell.length_b   1.000
_cell.length_c   1.000
_cell.angle_alpha   90.00
_cell.angle_beta   90.00
_cell.angle_gamma   90.00
#
_symmetry.space_group_name_H-M   'P 1'
#
loop_
_entity.id
_entity.type
_entity.pdbx_description
1 polymer ?
#
loop_
_entity_poly.entity_id
_entity_poly.type
_entity_poly.pdbx_seq_one_letter_code
_entity_poly.pdbx_strand_id
1 'polypeptide(L)'
;MISPTKITPKKLSKQLVKKHKDLLKNYDREQGLLNRIFILEEKKDQLEHWVNTSDEDELKSGNIMKQKSSVDKELSELRDEYEKNRGLLNKVNAKKGRSELESVIKKHEEALEHWKNKNREYAKKKT
;
A
#
# COMPACT_ATOMS: atom_id res chain seq x y z
N MET A 1 21.33 -8.91 -36.80
CA MET A 1 21.87 -7.88 -35.88
C MET A 1 20.74 -6.92 -35.52
N ILE A 2 20.28 -6.93 -34.26
CA ILE A 2 19.23 -6.02 -33.80
C ILE A 2 19.90 -4.65 -33.60
N SER A 3 19.63 -3.72 -34.52
CA SER A 3 20.14 -2.35 -34.44
C SER A 3 19.71 -1.72 -33.11
N PRO A 4 20.61 -1.09 -32.32
CA PRO A 4 20.22 -0.46 -31.07
C PRO A 4 19.22 0.64 -31.39
N THR A 5 17.96 0.42 -31.02
CA THR A 5 16.90 1.40 -31.23
C THR A 5 17.30 2.67 -30.48
N LYS A 6 17.68 3.73 -31.20
CA LYS A 6 17.99 5.04 -30.61
C LYS A 6 16.83 5.44 -29.70
N ILE A 7 17.05 5.36 -28.38
CA ILE A 7 16.08 5.80 -27.39
C ILE A 7 16.03 7.31 -27.48
N THR A 8 14.97 7.85 -28.07
CA THR A 8 14.75 9.29 -28.09
C THR A 8 14.31 9.76 -26.70
N PRO A 9 14.61 11.01 -26.31
CA PRO A 9 14.15 11.57 -25.04
C PRO A 9 12.63 11.42 -24.83
N LYS A 10 11.84 11.51 -25.91
CA LYS A 10 10.38 11.29 -25.90
C LYS A 10 9.99 9.84 -25.65
N LYS A 11 10.76 8.86 -26.16
CA LYS A 11 10.52 7.43 -25.91
C LYS A 11 10.87 7.08 -24.46
N LEU A 12 11.97 7.64 -23.95
CA LEU A 12 12.38 7.49 -22.55
C LEU A 12 11.35 8.08 -21.58
N SER A 13 10.89 9.32 -21.83
CA SER A 13 9.89 9.96 -20.96
C SER A 13 8.58 9.18 -20.90
N LYS A 14 8.11 8.63 -22.04
CA LYS A 14 6.94 7.74 -22.08
C LYS A 14 7.13 6.46 -21.26
N GLN A 15 8.31 5.83 -21.35
CA GLN A 15 8.61 4.63 -20.58
C GLN A 15 8.68 4.93 -19.08
N LEU A 16 9.29 6.04 -18.67
CA LEU A 16 9.33 6.49 -17.28
C LEU A 16 7.92 6.77 -16.73
N VAL A 17 7.09 7.51 -17.47
CA VAL A 17 5.69 7.75 -17.09
C VAL A 17 4.92 6.44 -16.93
N LYS A 18 5.07 5.51 -17.87
CA LYS A 18 4.44 4.18 -17.76
C LYS A 18 4.90 3.46 -16.49
N LYS A 19 6.21 3.43 -16.23
CA LYS A 19 6.78 2.80 -15.03
C LYS A 19 6.23 3.42 -13.73
N HIS A 20 6.15 4.74 -13.64
CA HIS A 20 5.57 5.39 -12.45
C HIS A 20 4.09 5.06 -12.26
N LYS A 21 3.29 5.01 -13.34
CA LYS A 21 1.88 4.60 -13.27
C LYS A 21 1.71 3.14 -12.83
N ASP A 22 2.52 2.24 -13.36
CA ASP A 22 2.47 0.82 -12.99
C ASP A 22 2.87 0.63 -11.52
N LEU A 23 3.88 1.38 -11.04
CA LEU A 23 4.26 1.37 -9.62
C LEU A 23 3.16 1.93 -8.71
N LEU A 24 2.51 3.04 -9.08
CA LEU A 24 1.40 3.61 -8.31
C LEU A 24 0.23 2.64 -8.17
N LYS A 25 -0.09 1.86 -9.22
CA LYS A 25 -1.12 0.81 -9.12
C LYS A 25 -0.74 -0.28 -8.12
N ASN A 26 0.53 -0.66 -8.07
CA ASN A 26 1.00 -1.62 -7.08
C ASN A 26 0.93 -1.05 -5.65
N TYR A 27 1.27 0.23 -5.49
CA TYR A 27 1.16 0.92 -4.20
C TYR A 27 -0.28 1.08 -3.73
N ASP A 28 -1.25 1.26 -4.63
CA ASP A 28 -2.68 1.32 -4.28
C ASP A 28 -3.15 -0.01 -3.64
N ARG A 29 -2.74 -1.14 -4.23
CA ARG A 29 -3.00 -2.47 -3.65
C ARG A 29 -2.32 -2.63 -2.29
N GLU A 30 -1.06 -2.21 -2.18
CA GLU A 30 -0.29 -2.26 -0.93
C GLU A 30 -0.96 -1.40 0.17
N GLN A 31 -1.46 -0.22 -0.20
CA GLN A 31 -2.15 0.70 0.70
C GLN A 31 -3.48 0.12 1.16
N GLY A 32 -4.23 -0.55 0.28
CA GLY A 32 -5.46 -1.27 0.64
C GLY A 32 -5.23 -2.35 1.70
N LEU A 33 -4.15 -3.14 1.56
CA LEU A 33 -3.78 -4.17 2.53
C LEU A 33 -3.38 -3.58 3.88
N LEU A 34 -2.49 -2.59 3.88
CA LEU A 34 -2.09 -1.87 5.10
C LEU A 34 -3.29 -1.18 5.77
N ASN A 35 -4.24 -0.69 4.97
CA ASN A 35 -5.43 -0.06 5.50
C ASN A 35 -6.28 -1.05 6.29
N ARG A 36 -6.51 -2.23 5.71
CA ARG A 36 -7.30 -3.29 6.32
C ARG A 36 -6.63 -3.88 7.57
N ILE A 37 -5.31 -4.09 7.53
CA ILE A 37 -4.53 -4.56 8.69
C ILE A 37 -4.69 -3.58 9.86
N PHE A 38 -4.51 -2.29 9.63
CA PHE A 38 -4.63 -1.27 10.68
C PHE A 38 -6.02 -1.27 11.34
N ILE A 39 -7.10 -1.33 10.55
CA ILE A 39 -8.48 -1.37 11.08
C ILE A 39 -8.70 -2.62 11.92
N LEU A 40 -8.17 -3.77 11.49
CA LEU A 40 -8.28 -5.02 12.24
C LEU A 40 -7.43 -5.02 13.52
N GLU A 41 -6.27 -4.35 13.53
CA GLU A 41 -5.48 -4.12 14.74
C GLU A 41 -6.26 -3.25 15.74
N GLU A 42 -6.87 -2.13 15.32
CA GLU A 42 -7.72 -1.32 16.18
C GLU A 42 -8.93 -2.10 16.71
N LYS A 43 -9.57 -2.90 15.85
CA LYS A 43 -10.68 -3.77 16.26
C LYS A 43 -10.23 -4.82 17.28
N LYS A 44 -9.03 -5.39 17.10
CA LYS A 44 -8.46 -6.35 18.06
C LYS A 44 -8.23 -5.68 19.41
N ASP A 45 -7.65 -4.48 19.43
CA ASP A 45 -7.42 -3.73 20.67
C ASP A 45 -8.73 -3.42 21.40
N GLN A 46 -9.80 -3.07 20.66
CA GLN A 46 -11.14 -2.87 21.22
C GLN A 46 -11.73 -4.16 21.81
N LEU A 47 -11.62 -5.29 21.08
CA LEU A 47 -12.09 -6.58 21.57
C LEU A 47 -11.32 -7.02 22.82
N GLU A 48 -10.01 -6.81 22.86
CA GLU A 48 -9.18 -7.10 24.04
C GLU A 48 -9.55 -6.23 25.23
N HIS A 49 -9.80 -4.94 25.00
CA HIS A 49 -10.30 -4.05 26.04
C HIS A 49 -11.64 -4.58 26.60
N TRP A 50 -12.59 -4.95 25.75
CA TRP A 50 -13.88 -5.48 26.21
C TRP A 50 -13.75 -6.81 26.94
N VAL A 51 -12.85 -7.70 26.54
CA VAL A 51 -12.56 -8.92 27.32
C VAL A 51 -12.07 -8.56 28.72
N ASN A 52 -11.21 -7.55 28.84
CA ASN A 52 -10.60 -7.16 30.10
C ASN A 52 -11.51 -6.32 31.01
N THR A 53 -12.56 -5.70 30.47
CA THR A 53 -13.49 -4.84 31.22
C THR A 53 -14.89 -5.43 31.39
N SER A 54 -15.20 -6.57 30.75
CA SER A 54 -16.51 -7.21 30.89
C SER A 54 -16.53 -8.05 32.16
N ASP A 55 -17.05 -7.47 33.25
CA ASP A 55 -17.43 -8.23 34.43
C ASP A 55 -18.60 -9.18 34.07
N GLU A 56 -18.32 -10.48 34.12
CA GLU A 56 -19.25 -11.58 34.43
C GLU A 56 -20.35 -12.05 33.43
N ASP A 57 -20.38 -11.62 32.16
CA ASP A 57 -21.33 -12.19 31.16
C ASP A 57 -20.67 -13.27 30.27
N GLU A 58 -20.72 -14.56 30.68
CA GLU A 58 -20.15 -15.70 29.93
C GLU A 58 -20.59 -15.77 28.45
N LEU A 59 -21.85 -15.43 28.16
CA LEU A 59 -22.40 -15.41 26.80
C LEU A 59 -21.81 -14.29 25.92
N LYS A 60 -21.52 -13.12 26.50
CA LYS A 60 -20.84 -12.03 25.77
C LYS A 60 -19.36 -12.34 25.60
N SER A 61 -18.73 -12.92 26.62
CA SER A 61 -17.34 -13.37 26.57
C SER A 61 -17.10 -14.38 25.44
N GLY A 62 -18.00 -15.37 25.28
CA GLY A 62 -17.92 -16.35 24.19
C GLY A 62 -18.03 -15.74 22.78
N ASN A 63 -18.88 -14.73 22.57
CA ASN A 63 -19.02 -14.07 21.28
C ASN A 63 -17.81 -13.17 20.96
N ILE A 64 -17.32 -12.41 21.95
CA ILE A 64 -16.12 -11.56 21.81
C ILE A 64 -14.89 -12.42 21.47
N MET A 65 -14.72 -13.57 22.13
CA MET A 65 -13.64 -14.52 21.84
C MET A 65 -13.71 -15.08 20.41
N LYS A 66 -14.91 -15.41 19.89
CA LYS A 66 -15.09 -15.83 18.49
C LYS A 66 -14.71 -14.71 17.50
N GLN A 67 -15.12 -13.47 17.79
CA GLN A 67 -14.75 -12.32 16.96
C GLN A 67 -13.24 -12.07 16.99
N LYS A 68 -12.61 -12.19 18.16
CA LYS A 68 -11.16 -12.07 18.32
C LYS A 68 -10.42 -13.12 17.49
N SER A 69 -10.84 -14.39 17.58
CA SER A 69 -10.29 -15.49 16.78
C SER A 69 -10.42 -15.26 15.27
N SER A 70 -11.57 -14.75 14.82
CA SER A 70 -11.78 -14.40 13.41
C SER A 70 -10.88 -13.25 12.96
N VAL A 71 -10.71 -12.22 13.79
CA VAL A 71 -9.83 -11.07 13.50
C VAL A 71 -8.36 -11.52 13.45
N ASP A 72 -7.94 -12.39 14.37
CA ASP A 72 -6.57 -12.93 14.37
C ASP A 72 -6.28 -13.75 13.10
N LYS A 73 -7.25 -14.55 12.64
CA LYS A 73 -7.13 -15.30 11.38
C LYS A 73 -7.02 -14.38 10.17
N GLU A 74 -7.90 -13.37 10.07
CA GLU A 74 -7.87 -12.41 8.96
C GLU A 74 -6.59 -11.57 8.96
N LEU A 75 -6.10 -11.15 10.15
CA LEU A 75 -4.82 -10.47 10.29
C LEU A 75 -3.66 -11.33 9.82
N SER A 76 -3.67 -12.64 10.13
CA SER A 76 -2.64 -13.57 9.66
C SER A 76 -2.63 -13.64 8.13
N GLU A 77 -3.81 -13.84 7.52
CA GLU A 77 -3.95 -13.96 6.06
C GLU A 77 -3.50 -12.68 5.33
N LEU A 78 -3.91 -11.50 5.85
CA LEU A 78 -3.53 -10.21 5.26
C LEU A 78 -2.04 -9.89 5.42
N ARG A 79 -1.42 -10.30 6.54
CA ARG A 79 0.01 -10.15 6.75
C ARG A 79 0.82 -11.03 5.80
N ASP A 80 0.38 -12.27 5.58
CA ASP A 80 0.99 -13.17 4.60
C ASP A 80 0.84 -12.63 3.17
N GLU A 81 -0.33 -12.06 2.82
CA GLU A 81 -0.53 -11.43 1.52
C GLU A 81 0.36 -10.18 1.35
N TYR A 82 0.47 -9.36 2.40
CA TYR A 82 1.34 -8.19 2.39
C TYR A 82 2.81 -8.57 2.20
N GLU A 83 3.28 -9.60 2.90
CA GLU A 83 4.66 -10.10 2.78
C GLU A 83 4.96 -10.64 1.37
N LYS A 84 4.02 -11.38 0.78
CA LYS A 84 4.12 -11.88 -0.60
C LYS A 84 4.18 -10.75 -1.63
N ASN A 85 3.43 -9.66 -1.42
CA ASN A 85 3.41 -8.52 -2.35
C ASN A 85 4.67 -7.64 -2.26
N ARG A 86 5.26 -7.47 -1.08
CA ARG A 86 6.39 -6.55 -0.88
C ARG A 86 7.77 -7.21 -1.03
N GLY A 87 7.84 -8.54 -0.92
CA GLY A 87 9.10 -9.28 -0.93
C GLY A 87 9.93 -8.97 0.31
N LEU A 88 9.74 -9.76 1.38
CA LEU A 88 10.56 -9.78 2.60
C LEU A 88 10.84 -8.39 3.21
N LEU A 89 9.84 -7.82 3.89
CA LEU A 89 10.06 -6.71 4.82
C LEU A 89 9.54 -7.09 6.20
N ASN A 90 10.48 -7.64 6.99
CA ASN A 90 10.50 -7.77 8.45
C ASN A 90 9.36 -7.01 9.14
N LYS A 91 8.36 -7.71 9.70
CA LYS A 91 7.36 -7.22 10.67
C LYS A 91 7.23 -5.68 10.71
N VAL A 92 6.93 -5.04 9.58
CA VAL A 92 6.86 -3.59 9.54
C VAL A 92 5.53 -3.25 10.19
N ASN A 93 5.57 -2.53 11.31
CA ASN A 93 4.39 -1.94 11.92
C ASN A 93 3.56 -1.27 10.83
N ALA A 94 2.29 -1.68 10.66
CA ALA A 94 1.43 -1.22 9.56
C ALA A 94 1.34 0.31 9.48
N LYS A 95 1.40 1.00 10.63
CA LYS A 95 1.42 2.46 10.72
C LYS A 95 2.69 3.07 10.11
N LYS A 96 3.86 2.47 10.40
CA LYS A 96 5.13 2.89 9.80
C LYS A 96 5.15 2.58 8.30
N GLY A 97 4.66 1.40 7.92
CA GLY A 97 4.52 0.98 6.53
C GLY A 97 3.64 1.93 5.71
N ARG A 98 2.49 2.37 6.26
CA ARG A 98 1.63 3.39 5.63
C ARG A 98 2.38 4.69 5.39
N SER A 99 3.04 5.23 6.40
CA SER A 99 3.75 6.51 6.27
C SER A 99 4.88 6.46 5.25
N GLU A 100 5.64 5.35 5.23
CA GLU A 100 6.67 5.11 4.22
C GLU A 100 6.06 5.02 2.81
N LEU A 101 4.95 4.29 2.66
CA LEU A 101 4.26 4.12 1.39
C LEU A 101 3.69 5.44 0.88
N GLU A 102 3.06 6.24 1.74
CA GLU A 102 2.57 7.58 1.40
C GLU A 102 3.71 8.49 0.90
N SER A 103 4.87 8.45 1.57
CA SER A 103 6.04 9.22 1.12
C SER A 103 6.52 8.78 -0.27
N VAL A 104 6.52 7.47 -0.55
CA VAL A 104 6.90 6.93 -1.85
C VAL A 104 5.87 7.31 -2.92
N ILE A 105 4.56 7.13 -2.65
CA ILE A 105 3.47 7.53 -3.56
C ILE A 105 3.63 9.00 -3.95
N LYS A 106 3.82 9.88 -2.97
CA LYS A 106 3.98 11.33 -3.21
C LYS A 106 5.15 11.62 -4.16
N LYS A 107 6.30 10.98 -3.97
CA LYS A 107 7.46 11.14 -4.88
C LYS A 107 7.14 10.70 -6.31
N HIS A 108 6.35 9.63 -6.46
CA HIS A 108 5.93 9.16 -7.78
C HIS A 108 4.93 10.11 -8.45
N GLU A 109 4.02 10.71 -7.69
CA GLU A 109 3.09 11.74 -8.18
C GLU A 109 3.84 13.01 -8.62
N GLU A 110 4.77 13.49 -7.80
CA GLU A 110 5.65 14.64 -8.12
C GLU A 110 6.45 14.37 -9.40
N ALA A 111 6.99 13.16 -9.57
CA ALA A 111 7.70 12.77 -10.78
C ALA A 111 6.77 12.78 -12.01
N LEU A 112 5.53 12.28 -11.89
CA LEU A 112 4.56 12.32 -12.98
C LEU A 112 4.21 13.76 -13.37
N GLU A 113 4.02 14.64 -12.40
CA GLU A 113 3.76 16.06 -12.63
C GLU A 113 4.93 16.75 -13.34
N HIS A 114 6.16 16.48 -12.89
CA HIS A 114 7.37 16.96 -13.56
C HIS A 114 7.40 16.54 -15.04
N TRP A 115 7.17 15.26 -15.33
CA TRP A 115 7.18 14.76 -16.71
C TRP A 115 6.03 15.28 -17.55
N LYS A 116 4.85 15.51 -16.95
CA LYS A 116 3.71 16.15 -17.61
C LYS A 116 4.05 17.58 -18.04
N ASN A 117 4.71 18.34 -17.17
CA ASN A 117 5.14 19.71 -17.45
C ASN A 117 6.25 19.74 -18.50
N LYS A 118 7.26 18.86 -18.41
CA LYS A 118 8.31 18.72 -19.43
C LYS A 118 7.75 18.38 -20.81
N ASN A 119 6.78 17.46 -20.88
CA ASN A 119 6.14 17.11 -22.15
C ASN A 119 5.36 18.29 -22.76
N ARG A 120 4.75 19.16 -21.94
CA ARG A 120 4.11 20.40 -22.41
C ARG A 120 5.15 21.40 -22.95
N GLU A 121 6.28 21.57 -22.29
CA GLU A 121 7.39 22.42 -22.77
C GLU A 121 7.92 21.93 -24.13
N TYR A 122 8.13 20.62 -24.28
CA TYR A 122 8.57 20.04 -25.55
C TYR A 122 7.55 20.21 -26.68
N ALA A 123 6.25 20.22 -26.36
CA ALA A 123 5.20 20.48 -27.33
C ALA A 123 5.18 21.95 -27.78
N LYS A 124 5.35 22.89 -26.84
CA LYS A 124 5.39 24.33 -27.13
C LYS A 124 6.58 24.76 -27.98
N LYS A 125 7.77 24.17 -27.76
CA LYS A 125 8.99 24.46 -28.56
C LYS A 125 8.94 23.94 -30.00
N LYS A 126 7.90 23.19 -30.38
CA LYS A 126 7.70 22.66 -31.73
C LYS A 126 6.70 23.47 -32.57
N THR A 127 6.05 24.45 -31.97
CA THR A 127 5.22 25.50 -32.59
C THR A 127 6.05 26.76 -32.71
#